data_AF-H1SEU8-F1
#
_entry.id   AF-H1SEU8-F1
#
_cell.length_a   1.000
_cell.length_b   1.000
_cell.length_c   1.000
_cell.angle_alpha   90.00
_cell.angle_beta   90.00
_cell.angle_gamma   90.00
#
_symmetry.space_group_name_H-M   'P 1'
#
loop_
_entity.id
_entity.type
_entity.pdbx_description
1 polymer ?
#
loop_
_entity_poly.entity_id
_entity_poly.type
_entity_poly.pdbx_seq_one_letter_code
_entity_poly.pdbx_strand_id
1 'polypeptide(L)' 'MKAVQTPPTPLAGVGRNVIFRTRGYAHGPVVRMVSPSDVGKMIKPFVFPDLVDAQEAIP' A
#
# COMPACT_ATOMS: atom_id res chain seq x y z
N MET A 1 -27.52 16.23 -13.74
CA MET A 1 -26.92 15.18 -14.59
C MET A 1 -25.50 14.93 -14.07
N LYS A 2 -25.23 13.80 -13.39
CA LYS A 2 -23.86 13.44 -12.98
C LYS A 2 -23.31 12.44 -13.97
N ALA A 3 -22.23 12.80 -14.64
CA ALA A 3 -21.49 11.87 -15.49
C ALA A 3 -20.86 10.79 -14.59
N VAL A 4 -21.34 9.56 -14.70
CA VAL A 4 -20.65 8.38 -14.16
C VAL A 4 -19.40 8.20 -15.01
N GLN A 5 -18.25 8.51 -14.43
CA GLN A 5 -16.97 8.31 -15.09
C GLN A 5 -16.60 6.84 -14.90
N THR A 6 -16.91 6.02 -15.91
CA THR A 6 -16.44 4.63 -15.97
C THR A 6 -14.91 4.66 -15.98
N PRO A 7 -14.21 4.09 -14.99
CA PRO A 7 -12.76 4.02 -15.06
C PRO A 7 -12.39 3.23 -16.32
N PRO A 8 -11.38 3.67 -17.09
CA PRO A 8 -10.95 2.93 -18.27
C PRO A 8 -10.58 1.51 -17.83
N THR A 9 -11.25 0.51 -18.42
CA THR A 9 -10.86 -0.88 -18.29
C THR A 9 -9.42 -0.97 -18.79
N PRO A 10 -8.44 -1.36 -17.95
CA PRO A 10 -7.07 -1.51 -18.41
C PRO A 10 -7.12 -2.54 -19.53
N LEU A 11 -6.68 -2.15 -20.73
CA LEU A 11 -6.43 -3.08 -21.83
C LEU A 11 -5.59 -4.21 -21.24
N ALA A 12 -6.03 -5.45 -21.41
CA ALA A 12 -5.35 -6.65 -20.93
C ALA A 12 -4.04 -6.90 -21.71
N GLY A 13 -3.12 -5.93 -21.71
CA GLY A 13 -1.70 -6.18 -21.92
C GLY A 13 -1.18 -6.81 -20.63
N VAL A 14 -0.52 -7.97 -20.74
CA VAL A 14 0.20 -8.72 -19.69
C VAL A 14 0.14 -8.02 -18.33
N GLY A 15 -0.83 -8.42 -17.50
CA GLY A 15 -1.04 -7.79 -16.19
C GLY A 15 0.25 -7.75 -15.38
N ARG A 16 0.52 -6.64 -14.69
CA ARG A 16 1.70 -6.53 -13.82
C ARG A 16 1.63 -7.62 -12.75
N ASN A 17 2.63 -8.50 -12.72
CA ASN A 17 2.64 -9.61 -11.78
C ASN A 17 2.94 -9.10 -10.36
N VAL A 18 2.17 -9.58 -9.37
CA VAL A 18 2.41 -9.27 -7.95
C VAL A 18 3.41 -10.28 -7.40
N ILE A 19 4.67 -9.88 -7.34
CA ILE A 19 5.78 -10.75 -6.92
C ILE A 19 5.94 -10.84 -5.39
N PHE A 20 5.34 -9.92 -4.63
CA PHE A 20 5.48 -9.85 -3.18
C PHE A 20 4.28 -9.16 -2.52
N ARG A 21 3.89 -9.63 -1.33
CA ARG A 21 2.84 -9.04 -0.49
C ARG A 21 3.28 -9.08 0.96
N THR A 22 3.16 -7.96 1.66
CA THR A 22 3.32 -7.88 3.11
C THR A 22 1.96 -7.73 3.79
N ARG A 23 1.83 -8.27 4.99
CA ARG A 23 0.70 -7.97 5.88
C ARG A 23 0.91 -6.68 6.68
N GLY A 24 2.14 -6.21 6.74
CA GLY A 24 2.56 -5.14 7.63
C GLY A 24 2.72 -5.60 9.09
N TYR A 25 3.25 -4.72 9.92
CA TYR A 25 3.47 -4.94 11.35
C TYR A 25 2.79 -3.83 12.16
N ALA A 26 1.72 -4.19 12.86
CA ALA A 26 0.96 -3.28 13.71
C ALA A 26 1.66 -3.04 15.05
N HIS A 27 1.65 -1.80 15.51
CA HIS A 27 2.19 -1.37 16.80
C HIS A 27 1.33 -0.22 17.34
N GLY A 28 0.21 -0.60 17.95
CA GLY A 28 -0.86 0.33 18.32
C GLY A 28 -1.54 0.91 17.06
N PRO A 29 -1.82 2.23 17.01
CA PRO A 29 -2.55 2.86 15.91
C PRO A 29 -1.74 2.99 14.61
N VAL A 30 -0.50 2.49 14.60
CA VAL A 30 0.40 2.55 13.44
C VAL A 30 0.65 1.14 12.91
N VAL A 31 0.45 0.96 11.62
CA VAL A 31 0.80 -0.25 10.89
C VAL A 31 1.93 0.07 9.92
N ARG A 32 3.12 -0.49 10.18
CA ARG A 32 4.21 -0.43 9.20
C ARG A 32 3.88 -1.35 8.04
N MET A 33 3.63 -0.81 6.86
CA MET A 33 3.20 -1.62 5.71
C MET A 33 4.34 -2.50 5.19
N VAL A 34 5.55 -1.95 5.10
CA VAL A 34 6.76 -2.64 4.60
C VAL A 34 8.02 -1.89 5.07
N SER A 35 9.15 -2.58 5.15
CA SER A 35 10.46 -2.04 5.52
C SER A 35 11.57 -2.57 4.59
N PRO A 36 12.79 -2.00 4.64
CA PRO A 36 13.93 -2.53 3.88
C PRO A 36 14.33 -3.94 4.32
N SER A 37 14.02 -4.34 5.56
CA SER A 37 14.25 -5.71 6.04
C SER A 37 13.31 -6.73 5.39
N ASP A 38 12.14 -6.32 4.90
CA ASP A 38 11.19 -7.22 4.24
C ASP A 38 11.55 -7.49 2.77
N VAL A 39 12.00 -6.46 2.06
CA VAL A 39 12.11 -6.48 0.57
C VAL A 39 13.42 -5.92 0.02
N GLY A 40 14.36 -5.56 0.89
CA GLY A 40 15.67 -5.03 0.50
C GLY A 40 15.55 -3.75 -0.33
N LYS A 41 16.19 -3.72 -1.49
CA LYS A 41 16.22 -2.54 -2.37
C LYS A 41 14.94 -2.36 -3.20
N MET A 42 14.02 -3.33 -3.22
CA MET A 42 12.79 -3.25 -4.02
C MET A 42 11.84 -2.12 -3.56
N ILE A 43 11.92 -1.71 -2.29
CA ILE A 43 11.10 -0.64 -1.71
C ILE A 43 11.54 0.78 -2.11
N LYS A 44 12.74 0.93 -2.67
CA LYS A 44 13.26 2.26 -2.99
C LYS A 44 12.32 3.03 -3.94
N PRO A 45 12.16 4.35 -3.75
CA PRO A 45 12.92 5.22 -2.84
C PRO A 45 12.40 5.26 -1.40
N PHE A 46 11.38 4.46 -1.07
CA PHE A 46 10.77 4.48 0.25
C PHE A 46 11.61 3.71 1.28
N VAL A 47 11.45 4.05 2.55
CA VAL A 47 12.12 3.36 3.67
C VAL A 47 11.07 2.76 4.60
N PHE A 48 10.21 3.59 5.20
CA PHE A 48 9.16 3.11 6.12
C PHE A 48 7.80 3.76 5.79
N PRO A 49 7.03 3.18 4.85
CA PRO A 49 5.64 3.53 4.67
C PRO A 49 4.82 3.02 5.86
N ASP A 50 4.26 3.95 6.63
CA ASP A 50 3.40 3.67 7.78
C ASP A 50 1.96 4.12 7.47
N LEU A 51 1.01 3.26 7.79
CA LEU A 51 -0.41 3.58 7.83
C LEU A 51 -0.78 3.93 9.26
N VAL A 52 -1.35 5.11 9.47
CA VAL A 52 -1.80 5.56 10.80
C VAL A 52 -3.32 5.58 10.83
N ASP A 53 -3.93 4.85 11.76
CA ASP A 53 -5.35 4.99 12.06
C ASP A 53 -5.54 6.19 13.00
N ALA A 54 -6.05 7.29 12.44
CA ALA A 54 -6.23 8.53 13.17
C ALA A 54 -7.32 8.47 14.25
N GLN A 55 -8.25 7.52 14.17
CA GLN A 55 -9.31 7.36 15.17
C GLN A 55 -8.80 6.60 16.41
N GLU A 56 -7.93 5.62 16.21
CA GLU A 56 -7.29 4.89 17.31
C GLU A 56 -6.13 5.69 17.94
N ALA A 57 -5.52 6.62 17.19
CA ALA A 57 -4.41 7.44 17.67
C ALA A 57 -4.80 8.54 18.67
N ILE A 58 -6.10 8.84 18.83
CA ILE A 58 -6.59 9.84 19.78
C ILE A 58 -7.26 9.08 20.94
N PRO A 59 -6.73 9.17 22.17
CA PRO A 59 -7.29 8.50 23.34
C PRO A 59 -8.68 9.03 23.74
#